data_AF-A0A9E6RL49-F1
#
_entry.id   AF-A0A9E6RL49-F1
#
_cell.length_a   1.000
_cell.length_b   1.000
_cell.length_c   1.000
_cell.angle_alpha   90.00
_cell.angle_beta   90.00
_cell.angle_gamma   90.00
#
_symmetry.space_group_name_H-M   'P 1'
#
loop_
_entity.id
_entity.type
_entity.pdbx_description
1 polymer ?
#
loop_
_entity_poly.entity_id
_entity_poly.type
_entity_poly.pdbx_seq_one_letter_code
_entity_poly.pdbx_strand_id
1 'polypeptide(L)' 'MAHNPSLAPILDKAVEGKTIKEIVAMSPEVLAGVSKADADALKAAFNVKTIEDLATNKYVLWAQALTTLAKYEK' A
#
# COMPACT_ATOMS: atom_id res chain seq x y z
N MET A 1 6.14 11.84 -20.07
CA MET A 1 5.94 10.76 -19.08
C MET A 1 5.05 11.35 -17.99
N ALA A 2 3.93 10.72 -17.68
CA ALA A 2 2.90 11.33 -16.84
C ALA A 2 3.41 11.49 -15.40
N HIS A 3 3.93 12.69 -15.08
CA HIS A 3 3.97 13.18 -13.71
C HIS A 3 2.53 13.28 -13.25
N ASN A 4 2.08 12.39 -12.38
CA ASN A 4 0.78 12.48 -11.76
C ASN A 4 0.96 13.16 -10.38
N PRO A 5 0.82 14.49 -10.27
CA PRO A 5 1.10 15.25 -9.06
C PRO A 5 0.20 14.88 -7.86
N SER A 6 -0.80 14.02 -8.06
CA SER A 6 -1.76 13.61 -7.04
C SER A 6 -1.29 12.46 -6.13
N LEU A 7 -0.15 11.81 -6.41
CA LEU A 7 0.34 10.67 -5.61
C LEU A 7 1.43 11.05 -4.59
N ALA A 8 1.90 12.29 -4.61
CA ALA A 8 2.85 12.84 -3.64
C ALA A 8 2.44 12.73 -2.15
N PRO A 9 1.14 12.76 -1.75
CA PRO A 9 0.79 12.63 -0.34
C PRO A 9 0.78 11.18 0.17
N ILE A 10 0.78 10.19 -0.72
CA ILE A 10 0.66 8.76 -0.36
C ILE A 10 1.93 7.97 -0.61
N LEU A 11 2.86 8.51 -1.41
CA LEU A 11 4.15 7.90 -1.72
C LEU A 11 5.27 8.73 -1.10
N ASP A 12 6.29 8.06 -0.59
CA ASP A 12 7.51 8.71 -0.15
C ASP A 12 8.16 9.45 -1.34
N LYS A 13 8.79 10.59 -1.08
CA LYS A 13 9.56 11.36 -2.07
C LYS A 13 10.61 10.50 -2.78
N ALA A 14 11.08 9.44 -2.15
CA ALA A 14 12.04 8.49 -2.71
C ALA A 14 11.55 7.72 -3.97
N VAL A 15 10.26 7.76 -4.32
CA VAL A 15 9.73 7.16 -5.57
C VAL A 15 9.07 8.14 -6.52
N GLU A 16 9.23 9.42 -6.25
CA GLU A 16 8.79 10.49 -7.15
C GLU A 16 9.57 10.39 -8.48
N GLY A 17 8.92 9.88 -9.52
CA GLY A 17 9.52 9.65 -10.85
C GLY A 17 9.52 8.19 -11.33
N LYS A 18 9.15 7.22 -10.49
CA LYS A 18 8.96 5.82 -10.92
C LYS A 18 7.59 5.59 -11.52
N THR A 19 7.46 4.57 -12.36
CA THR A 19 6.16 4.18 -12.91
C THR A 19 5.32 3.49 -11.85
N ILE A 20 3.99 3.57 -11.97
CA ILE A 20 3.06 2.91 -11.01
C ILE A 20 3.35 1.40 -10.92
N LYS A 21 3.69 0.75 -12.04
CA LYS A 21 4.05 -0.67 -12.03
C LYS A 21 5.26 -0.98 -11.15
N GLU A 22 6.29 -0.13 -11.20
CA GLU A 22 7.47 -0.28 -10.35
C GLU A 22 7.15 -0.02 -8.88
N ILE A 23 6.32 0.98 -8.61
CA ILE A 23 5.89 1.31 -7.24
C ILE A 23 5.11 0.13 -6.63
N VAL A 24 4.18 -0.46 -7.38
CA VAL A 24 3.35 -1.57 -6.90
C VAL A 24 4.19 -2.82 -6.60
N ALA A 25 5.29 -3.03 -7.33
CA ALA A 25 6.27 -4.08 -7.07
C ALA A 25 7.29 -3.77 -5.96
N MET A 26 7.28 -2.55 -5.40
CA MET A 26 8.16 -2.15 -4.30
C MET A 26 7.58 -2.52 -2.93
N SER A 27 8.45 -2.49 -1.93
CA SER A 27 8.10 -2.72 -0.52
C SER A 27 7.06 -1.68 -0.04
N PRO A 28 6.16 -2.06 0.90
CA PRO A 28 5.22 -1.11 1.49
C PRO A 28 5.90 0.02 2.27
N GLU A 29 7.20 -0.07 2.59
CA GLU A 29 7.99 1.01 3.21
C GLU A 29 8.04 2.30 2.38
N VAL A 30 7.70 2.22 1.10
CA VAL A 30 7.66 3.36 0.20
C VAL A 30 6.34 4.14 0.31
N LEU A 31 5.35 3.60 1.02
CA LEU A 31 4.13 4.34 1.33
C LEU A 31 4.43 5.38 2.40
N ALA A 32 3.96 6.60 2.18
CA ALA A 32 4.15 7.69 3.12
C ALA A 32 3.54 7.32 4.48
N GLY A 33 4.37 7.32 5.53
CA GLY A 33 3.95 6.96 6.89
C GLY A 33 4.16 5.49 7.28
N VAL A 34 4.67 4.64 6.37
CA VAL A 34 5.09 3.27 6.70
C VAL A 34 6.59 3.29 6.95
N SER A 35 7.01 3.03 8.18
CA SER A 35 8.43 2.88 8.48
C SER A 35 8.95 1.50 8.04
N LYS A 36 10.28 1.36 7.94
CA LYS A 36 10.89 0.05 7.67
C LYS A 36 10.47 -1.02 8.68
N ALA A 37 10.32 -0.65 9.95
CA ALA A 37 9.87 -1.56 11.00
C ALA A 37 8.43 -2.04 10.76
N ASP A 38 7.55 -1.17 10.27
CA ASP A 38 6.17 -1.52 9.91
C ASP A 38 6.13 -2.45 8.68
N ALA A 39 6.97 -2.16 7.68
CA ALA A 39 7.09 -3.02 6.50
C ALA A 39 7.61 -4.43 6.87
N ASP A 40 8.61 -4.51 7.74
CA ASP A 40 9.12 -5.79 8.25
C ASP A 40 8.07 -6.53 9.09
N ALA A 41 7.27 -5.82 9.89
CA ALA A 41 6.16 -6.41 10.65
C ALA A 41 5.06 -6.95 9.73
N LEU A 42 4.68 -6.21 8.68
CA LEU A 42 3.72 -6.65 7.66
C LEU A 42 4.22 -7.91 6.93
N LYS A 43 5.52 -7.94 6.62
CA LYS A 43 6.16 -9.11 6.03
C LYS A 43 6.17 -10.31 6.99
N ALA A 44 6.47 -10.10 8.26
CA ALA A 44 6.49 -11.18 9.25
C ALA A 44 5.09 -11.73 9.56
N ALA A 45 4.09 -10.85 9.69
CA ALA A 45 2.73 -11.22 10.07
C ALA A 45 1.91 -11.76 8.90
N PHE A 46 2.04 -11.15 7.72
CA PHE A 46 1.16 -11.39 6.57
C PHE A 46 1.90 -11.86 5.31
N ASN A 47 3.22 -12.06 5.39
CA ASN A 47 4.09 -12.38 4.24
C ASN A 47 3.98 -11.38 3.08
N VAL A 48 3.65 -10.13 3.39
CA VAL A 48 3.52 -9.03 2.44
C VAL A 48 4.90 -8.46 2.14
N LYS A 49 5.37 -8.57 0.90
CA LYS A 49 6.70 -8.06 0.48
C LYS A 49 6.59 -6.86 -0.43
N THR A 50 5.46 -6.72 -1.12
CA THR A 50 5.21 -5.64 -2.07
C THR A 50 3.90 -4.93 -1.76
N ILE A 51 3.71 -3.73 -2.33
CA ILE A 51 2.42 -3.02 -2.27
C ILE A 51 1.33 -3.86 -2.94
N GLU A 52 1.67 -4.60 -4.00
CA GLU A 52 0.75 -5.56 -4.64
C GLU A 52 0.31 -6.66 -3.67
N ASP A 53 1.27 -7.26 -2.94
CA ASP A 53 0.96 -8.29 -1.94
C ASP A 53 0.08 -7.72 -0.83
N LEU A 54 0.28 -6.45 -0.45
CA LEU A 54 -0.55 -5.79 0.55
C LEU A 54 -1.98 -5.62 0.05
N ALA A 55 -2.13 -5.16 -1.20
CA ALA A 55 -3.44 -4.91 -1.82
C ALA A 55 -4.20 -6.21 -2.14
N THR A 56 -3.48 -7.29 -2.47
CA THR A 56 -4.07 -8.60 -2.79
C THR A 56 -4.20 -9.51 -1.56
N ASN A 57 -3.76 -9.05 -0.38
CA ASN A 57 -3.85 -9.83 0.85
C ASN A 57 -5.31 -10.05 1.26
N LYS A 58 -5.69 -11.33 1.49
CA LYS A 58 -7.05 -11.70 1.91
C LYS A 58 -7.55 -10.95 3.15
N TYR A 59 -6.68 -10.69 4.13
CA TYR A 59 -7.09 -10.00 5.37
C TYR A 59 -7.36 -8.53 5.12
N VAL A 60 -6.55 -7.88 4.27
CA VAL A 60 -6.73 -6.48 3.88
C VAL A 60 -8.01 -6.34 3.05
N LEU A 61 -8.23 -7.25 2.09
CA LEU A 61 -9.45 -7.29 1.28
C LEU A 61 -10.70 -7.49 2.14
N TRP A 62 -10.65 -8.42 3.11
CA TRP A 62 -11.75 -8.61 4.06
C TRP A 62 -11.99 -7.37 4.92
N ALA A 63 -10.94 -6.74 5.45
CA ALA A 63 -11.06 -5.52 6.23
C ALA A 63 -11.66 -4.36 5.41
N GLN A 64 -11.23 -4.19 4.16
CA GLN A 64 -11.79 -3.19 3.23
C GLN A 64 -13.26 -3.47 2.93
N ALA A 65 -13.60 -4.73 2.64
CA ALA A 65 -14.96 -5.15 2.36
C ALA A 65 -15.87 -4.92 3.58
N LEU A 66 -15.46 -5.36 4.77
CA LEU A 66 -16.20 -5.19 6.02
C LEU A 66 -16.39 -3.70 6.35
N THR A 67 -15.34 -2.89 6.25
CA THR A 67 -15.42 -1.44 6.49
C THR A 67 -16.35 -0.76 5.49
N THR A 68 -16.36 -1.22 4.24
CA THR A 68 -17.26 -0.70 3.21
C THR A 68 -18.70 -1.10 3.51
N LEU A 69 -18.94 -2.38 3.82
CA LEU A 69 -20.28 -2.88 4.16
C LEU A 69 -20.84 -2.20 5.42
N ALA A 70 -20.01 -1.95 6.44
CA ALA A 70 -20.40 -1.24 7.65
C ALA A 70 -20.95 0.18 7.38
N LYS A 71 -20.55 0.83 6.26
CA LYS A 71 -21.12 2.13 5.86
C LYS A 71 -22.55 2.02 5.31
N TYR A 72 -22.95 0.84 4.87
CA TYR A 72 -24.27 0.55 4.33
C TYR A 72 -25.14 -0.24 5.31
N GLU A 73 -24.56 -0.70 6.41
CA GLU A 73 -25.26 -1.30 7.54
C GLU A 73 -25.99 -0.19 8.32
N LYS A 74 -27.27 -0.44 8.66
CA LYS A 74 -28.18 0.53 9.28
C LYS A 74 -28.28 0.32 10.78
#